data_AF-A0A5S4V1Y1-F1
#
_entry.id   AF-A0A5S4V1Y1-F1
#
_cell.length_a   1.000
_cell.length_b   1.000
_cell.length_c   1.000
_cell.angle_alpha   90.00
_cell.angle_beta   90.00
_cell.angle_gamma   90.00
#
_symmetry.space_group_name_H-M   'P 1'
#
loop_
_entity.id
_entity.type
_entity.pdbx_description
1 polymer ?
#
loop_
_entity_poly.entity_id
_entity_poly.type
_entity_poly.pdbx_seq_one_letter_code
_entity_poly.pdbx_strand_id
1 'polypeptide(L)'
;MSTDDDTRGPEAVDAPDRAAASTDAAGPNAGDERAGAASDELRTALDELESQPLAERAPGYLQLAEQLRAQLEESDPARGTNGR
;
A
#
# COMPACT_ATOMS: atom_id res chain seq x y z
N MET A 1 31.19 1.97 39.44
CA MET A 1 31.16 3.04 38.43
C MET A 1 32.19 2.71 37.37
N SER A 2 31.74 2.46 36.14
CA SER A 2 32.42 2.70 34.85
C SER A 2 31.44 2.28 33.76
N THR A 3 30.67 3.25 33.28
CA THR A 3 29.91 3.16 32.03
C THR A 3 30.90 3.49 30.92
N ASP A 4 31.40 2.45 30.25
CA ASP A 4 32.17 2.62 29.03
C ASP A 4 31.24 3.00 27.88
N ASP A 5 31.68 4.05 27.21
CA ASP A 5 31.14 4.74 26.07
C ASP A 5 31.52 3.96 24.80
N ASP A 6 30.55 3.53 24.01
CA ASP A 6 30.80 3.09 22.63
C ASP A 6 29.73 3.74 21.74
N THR A 7 29.94 5.04 21.54
CA THR A 7 29.22 5.92 20.63
C THR A 7 29.49 5.50 19.17
N ARG A 8 28.82 4.42 18.73
CA ARG A 8 28.82 4.02 17.32
C ARG A 8 27.77 4.84 16.56
N GLY A 9 28.24 5.88 15.87
CA GLY A 9 27.42 6.78 15.06
C GLY A 9 26.68 6.08 13.91
N PRO A 10 25.52 6.62 13.46
CA PRO A 10 24.81 6.08 12.31
C PRO A 10 25.59 6.39 11.03
N GLU A 11 26.23 5.38 10.44
CA GLU A 11 26.81 5.48 9.11
C GLU A 11 25.73 5.80 8.07
N ALA A 12 26.16 6.63 7.12
CA ALA A 12 25.39 7.24 6.05
C ALA A 12 24.42 6.27 5.36
N VAL A 13 23.16 6.70 5.30
CA VAL A 13 22.15 6.18 4.37
C VAL A 13 22.64 6.37 2.94
N ASP A 14 23.03 5.28 2.30
CA ASP A 14 23.25 5.20 0.86
C ASP A 14 21.90 5.38 0.16
N ALA A 15 21.73 6.52 -0.50
CA ALA A 15 20.52 6.88 -1.22
C ALA A 15 20.44 6.08 -2.53
N PRO A 16 19.35 5.33 -2.81
CA PRO A 16 19.21 4.70 -4.11
C PRO A 16 18.96 5.78 -5.18
N ASP A 17 19.91 5.80 -6.11
CA ASP A 17 19.89 6.35 -7.46
C ASP A 17 18.48 6.67 -7.99
N ARG A 18 18.22 7.97 -8.08
CA ARG A 18 17.00 8.57 -8.63
C ARG A 18 17.26 9.02 -10.07
N ALA A 19 17.55 8.11 -11.01
CA ALA A 19 17.59 8.48 -12.44
C ALA A 19 17.50 7.29 -13.42
N ALA A 20 16.35 6.62 -13.48
CA ALA A 20 15.92 5.95 -14.72
C ALA A 20 14.42 6.18 -14.93
N ALA A 21 14.08 7.42 -15.27
CA ALA A 21 12.82 7.73 -15.92
C ALA A 21 12.79 7.02 -17.29
N SER A 22 12.09 5.90 -17.36
CA SER A 22 11.50 5.42 -18.61
C SER A 22 10.01 5.71 -18.56
N THR A 23 9.67 6.95 -18.92
CA THR A 23 8.35 7.30 -19.44
C THR A 23 8.21 6.72 -20.85
N ASP A 24 7.65 5.51 -20.95
CA ASP A 24 7.15 4.91 -22.19
C ASP A 24 6.18 3.78 -21.78
N ALA A 25 4.87 3.81 -22.00
CA ALA A 25 4.01 4.70 -22.76
C ALA A 25 2.64 4.78 -22.08
N ALA A 26 2.14 5.99 -21.89
CA ALA A 26 0.73 6.23 -21.61
C ALA A 26 -0.08 5.87 -22.86
N GLY A 27 -0.69 4.69 -22.88
CA GLY A 27 -1.87 4.42 -23.71
C GLY A 27 -3.12 4.66 -22.86
N PRO A 28 -4.20 5.26 -23.39
CA PRO A 28 -5.41 5.50 -22.62
C PRO A 28 -6.14 4.17 -22.44
N ASN A 29 -5.70 3.39 -21.45
CA ASN A 29 -6.42 2.22 -21.01
C ASN A 29 -7.60 2.71 -20.16
N ALA A 30 -8.81 2.56 -20.68
CA ALA A 30 -10.05 2.80 -19.93
C ALA A 30 -10.20 1.93 -18.65
N GLY A 31 -9.23 1.02 -18.38
CA GLY A 31 -9.10 0.30 -17.12
C GLY A 31 -8.20 0.98 -16.07
N ASP A 32 -7.42 2.00 -16.46
CA ASP A 32 -6.44 2.68 -15.62
C ASP A 32 -7.11 3.71 -14.68
N GLU A 33 -8.16 4.38 -15.15
CA GLU A 33 -8.88 5.38 -14.35
C GLU A 33 -9.62 4.75 -13.15
N ARG A 34 -10.16 3.54 -13.34
CA ARG A 34 -10.85 2.80 -12.27
C ARG A 34 -9.86 2.21 -11.26
N ALA A 35 -8.69 1.76 -11.71
CA ALA A 35 -7.62 1.31 -10.84
C ALA A 35 -6.99 2.47 -10.05
N GLY A 36 -6.85 3.64 -10.68
CA GLY A 36 -6.43 4.89 -10.04
C GLY A 36 -7.41 5.36 -8.96
N ALA A 37 -8.71 5.41 -9.26
CA ALA A 37 -9.73 5.78 -8.30
C ALA A 37 -9.78 4.84 -7.07
N ALA A 38 -9.70 3.52 -7.28
CA ALA A 38 -9.62 2.54 -6.18
C ALA A 38 -8.35 2.71 -5.33
N SER A 39 -7.23 3.10 -5.95
CA SER A 39 -5.98 3.35 -5.26
C SER A 39 -6.03 4.63 -4.42
N ASP A 40 -6.73 5.66 -4.88
CA ASP A 40 -6.93 6.90 -4.13
C ASP A 40 -7.91 6.72 -2.97
N GLU A 41 -9.00 5.98 -3.17
CA GLU A 41 -9.94 5.60 -2.11
C GLU A 41 -9.24 4.82 -0.99
N LEU A 42 -8.36 3.86 -1.35
CA LEU A 42 -7.56 3.13 -0.37
C LEU A 42 -6.64 4.06 0.43
N ARG A 43 -6.00 5.02 -0.24
CA ARG A 43 -5.09 5.98 0.42
C ARG A 43 -5.85 6.86 1.40
N THR A 44 -7.03 7.36 1.01
CA THR A 44 -7.91 8.12 1.92
C THR A 44 -8.35 7.27 3.12
N ALA A 45 -8.75 6.02 2.92
CA ALA A 45 -9.15 5.13 4.01
C ALA A 45 -8.01 4.86 5.01
N LEU A 46 -6.77 4.71 4.52
CA LEU A 46 -5.58 4.56 5.36
C LEU A 46 -5.30 5.83 6.17
N ASP A 47 -5.35 7.01 5.53
CA ASP A 47 -5.15 8.30 6.20
C ASP A 47 -6.18 8.52 7.32
N GLU A 48 -7.45 8.19 7.06
CA GLU A 48 -8.52 8.25 8.05
C GLU A 48 -8.24 7.32 9.23
N LEU A 49 -7.80 6.10 8.97
CA LEU A 49 -7.48 5.12 10.02
C LEU A 49 -6.28 5.57 10.87
N GLU A 50 -5.25 6.10 10.23
CA GLU A 50 -4.04 6.59 10.90
C GLU A 50 -4.28 7.85 11.72
N SER A 51 -5.35 8.60 11.45
CA SER A 51 -5.77 9.72 12.29
C SER A 51 -6.39 9.27 13.64
N GLN A 52 -6.82 8.01 13.75
CA GLN A 52 -7.46 7.48 14.95
C GLN A 52 -6.45 7.07 16.04
N PRO A 53 -6.89 6.92 17.31
CA PRO A 53 -6.06 6.39 18.39
C PRO A 53 -5.53 4.99 18.08
N LEU A 54 -4.32 4.67 18.58
CA LEU A 54 -3.62 3.42 18.27
C LEU A 54 -4.47 2.15 18.52
N ALA A 55 -5.30 2.16 19.58
CA ALA A 55 -6.17 1.04 19.93
C ALA A 55 -7.23 0.74 18.86
N GLU A 56 -7.68 1.76 18.12
CA GLU A 56 -8.71 1.64 17.08
C GLU A 56 -8.12 1.26 15.71
N ARG A 57 -6.82 1.49 15.50
CA ARG A 57 -6.16 1.20 14.20
C ARG A 57 -6.13 -0.29 13.89
N ALA A 58 -5.78 -1.13 14.87
CA ALA A 58 -5.67 -2.57 14.67
C ALA A 58 -6.98 -3.22 14.18
N PRO A 59 -8.15 -3.01 14.83
CA PRO A 59 -9.41 -3.52 14.29
C PRO A 59 -9.78 -2.88 12.95
N GLY A 60 -9.47 -1.61 12.72
CA GLY A 60 -9.72 -0.94 11.45
C GLY A 60 -8.93 -1.53 10.27
N TYR A 61 -7.65 -1.88 10.47
CA TYR A 61 -6.83 -2.49 9.42
C TYR A 61 -7.32 -3.90 9.06
N LEU A 62 -7.81 -4.65 10.05
CA LEU A 62 -8.40 -5.96 9.80
C LEU A 62 -9.65 -5.85 8.91
N GLN A 63 -10.53 -4.90 9.22
CA GLN A 63 -11.73 -4.65 8.41
C GLN A 63 -11.39 -4.20 6.98
N LEU A 64 -10.38 -3.34 6.82
CA LEU A 64 -9.92 -2.90 5.50
C LEU A 64 -9.35 -4.07 4.69
N ALA A 65 -8.54 -4.94 5.31
CA ALA A 65 -7.98 -6.12 4.67
C ALA A 65 -9.07 -7.11 4.22
N GLU A 66 -10.10 -7.32 5.04
CA GLU A 66 -11.26 -8.17 4.68
C GLU A 66 -12.02 -7.62 3.48
N GLN A 67 -12.23 -6.30 3.43
CA GLN A 67 -12.89 -5.64 2.29
C GLN A 67 -12.07 -5.78 1.00
N LEU A 68 -10.76 -5.53 1.06
CA LEU A 68 -9.88 -5.69 -0.10
C LEU A 68 -9.86 -7.13 -0.60
N ARG A 69 -9.85 -8.10 0.31
CA ARG A 69 -9.97 -9.52 -0.05
C ARG A 69 -11.27 -9.81 -0.77
N ALA A 70 -12.40 -9.32 -0.27
CA ALA A 70 -13.70 -9.51 -0.92
C ALA A 70 -13.73 -8.88 -2.33
N GLN A 71 -13.19 -7.68 -2.50
CA GLN A 71 -13.11 -7.01 -3.81
C GLN A 71 -12.23 -7.78 -4.81
N LEU A 72 -11.12 -8.35 -4.34
CA LEU A 72 -10.27 -9.21 -5.16
C LEU A 72 -10.95 -10.53 -5.51
N GLU A 73 -11.69 -11.13 -4.58
CA GLU A 73 -12.46 -12.35 -4.83
C GLU A 73 -13.60 -12.12 -5.84
N GLU A 74 -14.24 -10.95 -5.82
CA GLU A 74 -15.26 -10.55 -6.81
C GLU A 74 -14.66 -10.27 -8.19
N SER A 75 -13.45 -9.72 -8.22
CA SER A 75 -12.75 -9.37 -9.45
C SER A 75 -12.02 -10.54 -10.11
N ASP A 76 -11.97 -11.72 -9.48
CA ASP A 76 -11.30 -12.91 -10.00
C ASP A 76 -12.07 -13.54 -11.18
N PRO A 77 -11.62 -13.36 -12.43
CA PRO A 77 -12.31 -13.93 -13.60
C PRO A 77 -12.19 -15.46 -13.65
N ALA A 78 -11.23 -16.07 -12.95
CA ALA A 78 -11.05 -17.52 -12.94
C ALA A 78 -12.17 -18.25 -12.20
N ARG A 79 -12.93 -17.55 -11.33
CA ARG A 79 -14.13 -18.08 -10.68
C ARG A 79 -15.37 -18.07 -11.57
N GLY A 80 -15.37 -17.33 -12.67
CA GLY A 80 -16.49 -17.23 -13.61
C GLY A 80 -16.59 -18.35 -14.65
N THR A 81 -15.57 -19.21 -14.81
CA THR A 81 -15.53 -20.22 -15.88
C THR A 81 -15.84 -21.66 -15.43
N ASN A 82 -16.06 -21.90 -14.13
CA ASN A 82 -16.44 -23.23 -13.60
C ASN A 82 -17.94 -23.32 -13.32
N GLY A 83 -18.78 -22.92 -14.28
CA GLY A 83 -20.23 -22.90 -14.10
C GLY A 83 -21.03 -22.70 -15.37
N ARG A 84 -20.76 -23.46 -16.43
CA ARG A 84 -21.81 -23.81 -17.41
C ARG A 84 -21.47 -25.09 -18.17
#